data_AF-A0A1Z4NE00-F1
#
_entry.id   AF-A0A1Z4NE00-F1
#
_cell.length_a   1.000
_cell.length_b   1.000
_cell.length_c   1.000
_cell.angle_alpha   90.00
_cell.angle_beta   90.00
_cell.angle_gamma   90.00
#
_symmetry.space_group_name_H-M   'P 1'
#
loop_
_entity.id
_entity.type
_entity.pdbx_description
1 polymer ?
#
loop_
_entity_poly.entity_id
_entity_poly.type
_entity_poly.pdbx_seq_one_letter_code
_entity_poly.pdbx_strand_id
1 'polypeptide(L)'
;MVKGYFDEVACVIQESARLLKPGAILFMVNDNVRYAGVSISVDLILCDFATQLGFTIENILLLPSDKGHSSQQMGNHGLEPLRKCVYVWKK
;
A
#
# COMPACT_ATOMS: atom_id res chain seq x y z
N MET A 1 15.87 -4.21 -2.10
CA MET A 1 14.62 -3.94 -2.84
C MET A 1 13.49 -3.56 -1.89
N VAL A 2 13.03 -4.44 -0.99
CA VAL A 2 11.89 -4.17 -0.08
C VAL A 2 12.05 -2.87 0.73
N LYS A 3 13.17 -2.68 1.44
CA LYS A 3 13.42 -1.46 2.21
C LYS A 3 13.36 -0.20 1.33
N GLY A 4 14.07 -0.21 0.21
CA GLY A 4 14.13 0.94 -0.71
C GLY A 4 12.76 1.33 -1.25
N TYR A 5 11.90 0.35 -1.58
CA TYR A 5 10.52 0.61 -1.98
C TYR A 5 9.75 1.38 -0.91
N PHE A 6 9.84 0.95 0.35
CA PHE A 6 9.14 1.62 1.46
C PHE A 6 9.72 3.00 1.77
N ASP A 7 11.05 3.16 1.69
CA ASP A 7 11.70 4.48 1.85
C ASP A 7 11.21 5.46 0.76
N GLU A 8 11.17 5.04 -0.50
CA GLU A 8 10.73 5.87 -1.63
C GLU A 8 9.25 6.26 -1.51
N VAL A 9 8.38 5.30 -1.15
CA VAL A 9 6.96 5.58 -0.97
C VAL A 9 6.72 6.50 0.22
N ALA A 10 7.47 6.35 1.32
CA ALA A 10 7.38 7.26 2.46
C ALA A 10 7.68 8.72 2.05
N CYS A 11 8.67 8.94 1.18
CA CYS A 11 8.95 10.28 0.62
C CYS A 11 7.77 10.82 -0.20
N VAL A 12 7.11 9.99 -1.02
CA VAL A 12 5.91 10.40 -1.78
C VAL A 12 4.76 10.78 -0.85
N ILE A 13 4.55 10.00 0.22
CA ILE A 13 3.51 10.28 1.22
C ILE A 13 3.82 11.60 1.94
N GLN A 14 5.06 11.81 2.37
CA GLN A 14 5.49 13.05 3.03
C GLN A 14 5.31 14.28 2.14
N GLU A 15 5.71 14.20 0.87
CA GLU A 15 5.54 15.32 -0.06
C GLU A 15 4.06 15.59 -0.37
N SER A 16 3.24 14.54 -0.44
CA SER A 16 1.79 14.68 -0.54
C SER A 16 1.20 15.38 0.70
N ALA A 17 1.63 14.96 1.90
CA ALA A 17 1.28 15.61 3.16
C ALA A 17 1.73 17.07 3.17
N ARG A 18 2.88 17.42 2.60
CA ARG A 18 3.35 18.82 2.56
C ARG A 18 2.49 19.68 1.64
N LEU A 19 2.11 19.18 0.46
CA LEU A 19 1.46 19.94 -0.61
C LEU A 19 -0.07 20.08 -0.48
N LEU A 20 -0.75 19.06 0.05
CA LEU A 20 -2.21 19.07 0.12
C LEU A 20 -2.74 20.16 1.08
N LYS A 21 -3.98 20.60 0.92
CA LYS A 21 -4.61 21.52 1.89
C LYS A 21 -5.13 20.72 3.11
N PRO A 22 -5.23 21.31 4.31
CA PRO A 22 -5.90 20.66 5.44
C PRO A 22 -7.30 20.20 5.06
N GLY A 23 -7.68 18.98 5.44
CA GLY A 23 -8.94 18.34 5.11
C GLY A 23 -9.01 17.71 3.72
N ALA A 24 -7.97 17.80 2.89
CA ALA A 24 -7.95 17.19 1.57
C ALA A 24 -7.87 15.65 1.67
N ILE A 25 -8.54 14.97 0.74
CA ILE A 25 -8.52 13.51 0.64
C ILE A 25 -7.47 13.09 -0.41
N LEU A 26 -6.61 12.15 -0.03
CA LEU A 26 -5.68 11.47 -0.91
C LEU A 26 -6.14 10.02 -1.10
N PHE A 27 -6.30 9.63 -2.36
CA PHE A 27 -6.53 8.24 -2.75
C PHE A 27 -5.22 7.64 -3.26
N MET A 28 -4.76 6.58 -2.64
CA MET A 28 -3.57 5.85 -3.08
C MET A 28 -3.94 4.41 -3.41
N VAL A 29 -3.61 3.96 -4.62
CA VAL A 29 -3.91 2.60 -5.09
C VAL A 29 -2.65 1.76 -5.02
N ASN A 30 -2.71 0.63 -4.32
CA ASN A 30 -1.57 -0.28 -4.23
C ASN A 30 -1.98 -1.70 -3.84
N ASP A 31 -1.09 -2.64 -4.11
CA ASP A 31 -1.33 -4.07 -3.90
C ASP A 31 -0.55 -4.58 -2.70
N ASN A 32 -1.12 -5.50 -1.93
CA ASN A 32 -0.29 -6.37 -1.10
C ASN A 32 0.51 -7.29 -2.01
N VAL A 33 1.73 -7.61 -1.60
CA VAL A 33 2.68 -8.33 -2.44
C VAL A 33 3.24 -9.55 -1.73
N ARG A 34 3.78 -10.47 -2.51
CA ARG A 34 4.61 -11.56 -2.03
C ARG A 34 6.02 -11.35 -2.55
N TYR A 35 7.00 -11.42 -1.66
CA TYR A 35 8.40 -11.27 -2.01
C TYR A 35 9.22 -12.37 -1.36
N ALA A 36 9.99 -13.12 -2.15
CA ALA A 36 10.75 -14.28 -1.69
C ALA A 36 9.91 -15.29 -0.87
N GLY A 37 8.66 -15.53 -1.30
CA GLY A 37 7.73 -16.43 -0.61
C GLY A 37 7.04 -15.85 0.62
N VAL A 38 7.39 -14.64 1.06
CA VAL A 38 6.79 -13.95 2.23
C VAL A 38 5.70 -12.97 1.78
N SER A 39 4.52 -13.09 2.36
CA SER A 39 3.40 -12.16 2.14
C SER A 39 3.62 -10.88 2.95
N ILE A 40 3.50 -9.73 2.29
CA ILE A 40 3.76 -8.41 2.86
C ILE A 40 2.47 -7.59 2.80
N SER A 41 1.97 -7.18 3.96
CA SER A 41 0.81 -6.29 4.14
C SER A 41 1.21 -4.84 3.87
N VAL A 42 1.41 -4.52 2.59
CA VAL A 42 1.80 -3.17 2.15
C VAL A 42 0.74 -2.14 2.53
N ASP A 43 -0.53 -2.52 2.48
CA ASP A 43 -1.65 -1.69 2.93
C ASP A 43 -1.52 -1.19 4.36
N LEU A 44 -1.19 -2.07 5.30
CA LEU A 44 -1.03 -1.70 6.70
C LEU A 44 0.23 -0.85 6.91
N ILE A 45 1.35 -1.21 6.28
CA ILE A 45 2.62 -0.50 6.42
C ILE A 45 2.51 0.94 5.89
N LEU A 46 1.89 1.11 4.71
CA LEU A 46 1.74 2.45 4.13
C LEU A 46 0.72 3.30 4.89
N CYS A 47 -0.33 2.71 5.48
CA CYS A 47 -1.25 3.44 6.36
C CYS A 47 -0.57 3.87 7.68
N ASP A 48 0.34 3.06 8.22
CA ASP A 48 1.14 3.44 9.39
C ASP A 48 2.04 4.64 9.06
N PHE A 49 2.76 4.60 7.93
CA PHE A 49 3.55 5.75 7.46
C PHE A 49 2.69 6.99 7.24
N ALA A 50 1.56 6.87 6.56
CA ALA A 50 0.64 7.99 6.35
C ALA A 50 0.20 8.63 7.67
N THR A 51 -0.11 7.81 8.68
CA THR A 51 -0.48 8.29 10.02
C THR A 51 0.66 9.06 10.69
N GLN A 52 1.88 8.50 10.67
CA GLN A 52 3.07 9.17 11.23
C GLN A 52 3.42 10.46 10.51
N LEU A 53 3.06 10.58 9.22
CA LEU A 53 3.33 11.74 8.37
C LEU A 53 2.16 12.75 8.34
N GLY A 54 1.18 12.60 9.23
CA GLY A 54 0.14 13.59 9.47
C GLY A 54 -1.17 13.39 8.71
N PHE A 55 -1.39 12.23 8.10
CA PHE A 55 -2.71 11.86 7.60
C PHE A 55 -3.55 11.14 8.67
N THR A 56 -4.86 11.18 8.50
CA THR A 56 -5.82 10.27 9.15
C THR A 56 -6.28 9.22 8.15
N ILE A 57 -6.40 7.97 8.58
CA ILE A 57 -6.88 6.86 7.74
C ILE A 57 -8.40 6.82 7.78
N GLU A 58 -9.04 7.16 6.67
CA GLU A 58 -10.50 7.10 6.56
C GLU A 58 -10.96 5.67 6.21
N ASN A 59 -10.28 5.02 5.26
CA ASN A 59 -10.61 3.65 4.88
C ASN A 59 -9.48 2.94 4.11
N ILE A 60 -9.52 1.61 4.10
CA ILE A 60 -8.79 0.75 3.16
C ILE A 60 -9.83 -0.03 2.38
N LEU A 61 -10.11 0.42 1.16
CA LEU A 61 -11.08 -0.23 0.28
C LEU A 61 -10.42 -1.42 -0.40
N LEU A 62 -11.07 -2.57 -0.34
CA LEU A 62 -10.63 -3.78 -1.03
C LEU A 62 -11.35 -3.88 -2.37
N LEU A 63 -10.61 -4.24 -3.43
CA LEU A 63 -11.26 -4.60 -4.68
C LEU A 63 -12.01 -5.93 -4.54
N PRO A 64 -13.15 -6.11 -5.23
CA PRO A 64 -13.97 -7.31 -5.12
C PRO A 64 -13.28 -8.59 -5.62
N SER A 65 -12.26 -8.43 -6.47
CA SER A 65 -11.47 -9.51 -7.02
C SER A 65 -10.07 -9.52 -6.41
N ASP A 66 -9.66 -10.69 -5.94
CA ASP A 66 -8.28 -10.93 -5.54
C ASP A 66 -7.35 -10.83 -6.74
N LYS A 67 -6.13 -10.33 -6.51
CA LYS A 67 -5.08 -10.32 -7.53
C LYS A 67 -4.37 -11.67 -7.54
N GLY A 68 -4.15 -12.22 -8.73
CA GLY A 68 -3.19 -13.33 -8.92
C GLY A 68 -1.74 -12.88 -8.78
N HIS A 69 -0.82 -13.79 -8.46
CA HIS A 69 0.61 -13.47 -8.45
C HIS A 69 1.19 -13.41 -9.87
N SER A 70 2.46 -12.97 -10.02
CA SER A 70 3.18 -13.24 -11.26
C SER A 70 3.29 -14.74 -11.50
N SER A 71 3.28 -15.15 -12.77
CA SER A 71 3.38 -16.57 -13.15
C SER A 71 4.60 -17.27 -12.55
N GLN A 72 5.73 -16.56 -12.37
CA GLN A 72 6.92 -17.11 -11.70
C GLN A 72 6.69 -17.40 -10.21
N GLN A 73 5.96 -16.53 -9.50
CA GLN A 73 5.66 -16.73 -8.08
C GLN A 73 4.60 -17.82 -7.87
N MET A 74 3.59 -17.90 -8.75
CA MET A 74 2.60 -18.98 -8.72
C MET A 74 3.25 -20.35 -8.88
N GLY A 75 4.21 -20.48 -9.81
CA GLY A 75 4.93 -21.74 -10.03
C GLY A 75 5.80 -22.17 -8.85
N ASN A 76 6.44 -21.23 -8.16
CA ASN A 76 7.39 -21.55 -7.09
C ASN A 76 6.77 -21.66 -5.70
N HIS A 77 5.64 -20.99 -5.44
CA HIS A 77 5.12 -20.81 -4.09
C HIS A 77 3.59 -21.03 -3.94
N GLY A 78 2.90 -21.46 -5.00
CA GLY A 78 1.46 -21.70 -4.98
C GLY A 78 0.61 -20.43 -5.11
N LEU A 79 -0.72 -20.61 -5.13
CA LEU A 79 -1.72 -19.55 -5.17
C LEU A 79 -2.11 -19.15 -3.75
N GLU A 80 -1.68 -17.95 -3.30
CA GLU A 80 -2.30 -17.26 -2.18
C GLU A 80 -2.95 -15.97 -2.68
N PRO A 81 -4.24 -15.72 -2.39
CA PRO A 81 -4.89 -14.49 -2.82
C PRO A 81 -4.25 -13.28 -2.15
N LEU A 82 -3.88 -12.28 -2.96
CA LEU A 82 -3.39 -10.99 -2.47
C LEU A 82 -4.46 -9.92 -2.65
N ARG A 83 -4.58 -9.08 -1.63
CA ARG A 83 -5.51 -7.95 -1.64
C ARG A 83 -4.97 -6.83 -2.52
N LYS A 84 -5.83 -6.32 -3.40
CA LYS A 84 -5.62 -5.04 -4.04
C LYS A 84 -6.45 -3.98 -3.34
N CYS A 85 -5.82 -2.86 -3.01
CA CYS A 85 -6.38 -1.88 -2.10
C CYS A 85 -6.41 -0.48 -2.71
N VAL A 86 -7.40 0.29 -2.31
CA VAL A 86 -7.43 1.75 -2.45
C VAL A 86 -7.45 2.34 -1.04
N TYR A 87 -6.39 3.03 -0.68
CA TYR A 87 -6.27 3.73 0.59
C TYR A 87 -6.96 5.09 0.47
N VAL A 88 -7.76 5.43 1.48
CA VAL A 88 -8.42 6.72 1.59
C VAL A 88 -7.85 7.41 2.81
N TRP A 89 -7.06 8.45 2.59
CA TRP A 89 -6.40 9.21 3.64
C TRP A 89 -6.86 10.66 3.61
N LYS A 90 -6.92 11.29 4.77
CA LYS A 90 -7.26 12.70 4.92
C LYS A 90 -6.10 13.46 5.55
N LYS A 91 -5.66 14.54 4.89
CA LYS A 91 -4.67 15.47 5.47
C LYS A 91 -5.30 16.32 6.57
#